data_AF-A0A432UE14-F1
#
_entry.id   AF-A0A432UE14-F1
#
_cell.length_a   1.000
_cell.length_b   1.000
_cell.length_c   1.000
_cell.angle_alpha   90.00
_cell.angle_beta   90.00
_cell.angle_gamma   90.00
#
_symmetry.space_group_name_H-M   'P 1'
#
loop_
_entity.id
_entity.type
_entity.pdbx_description
1 polymer ?
#
loop_
_entity_poly.entity_id
_entity_poly.type
_entity_poly.pdbx_seq_one_letter_code
_entity_poly.pdbx_strand_id
1 'polypeptide(L)'
;MKGGNLQRSMRLSRGFTLLELLLAVGLAALVLVVSYSFFSFVEKSGRAAVENGELQSLVSPLFYLFLRDFESINTSYGSPKVLKDVDGNLKWIEFFTENCYYFKGICRVRYWIYKSEGHSWLVRSEFRLNSTGRGIDFPLLLGFLASAFLNSPEVAGLRGLGED
;
A
#
# COMPACT_ATOMS: atom_id res chain seq x y z
N MET A 1 -50.47 -46.51 62.47
CA MET A 1 -51.07 -46.12 61.17
C MET A 1 -51.23 -44.61 61.12
N LYS A 2 -51.01 -44.02 59.93
CA LYS A 2 -51.07 -42.58 59.55
C LYS A 2 -49.91 -41.75 60.09
N GLY A 3 -49.22 -40.90 59.33
CA GLY A 3 -49.30 -40.38 57.96
C GLY A 3 -48.28 -39.22 57.92
N GLY A 4 -47.34 -39.15 56.98
CA GLY A 4 -47.54 -38.46 55.70
C GLY A 4 -47.67 -36.94 55.87
N ASN A 5 -46.67 -36.16 55.44
CA ASN A 5 -46.80 -34.93 54.64
C ASN A 5 -45.43 -34.26 54.47
N LEU A 6 -44.80 -34.35 53.31
CA LEU A 6 -44.94 -33.51 52.10
C LEU A 6 -44.24 -32.15 52.20
N GLN A 7 -43.31 -31.99 51.25
CA GLN A 7 -42.62 -30.77 50.81
C GLN A 7 -43.47 -29.49 50.85
N ARG A 8 -42.82 -28.37 51.19
CA ARG A 8 -43.19 -27.06 50.65
C ARG A 8 -42.05 -26.50 49.81
N SER A 9 -42.20 -26.66 48.50
CA SER A 9 -41.58 -25.83 47.46
C SER A 9 -41.89 -24.36 47.74
N MET A 10 -40.88 -23.55 48.04
CA MET A 10 -41.02 -22.10 48.02
C MET A 10 -40.92 -21.63 46.57
N ARG A 11 -42.08 -21.54 45.91
CA ARG A 11 -42.22 -20.83 44.63
C ARG A 11 -42.06 -19.32 44.88
N LEU A 12 -40.91 -18.78 44.51
CA LEU A 12 -40.68 -17.33 44.49
C LEU A 12 -41.34 -16.74 43.24
N SER A 13 -42.66 -16.60 43.25
CA SER A 13 -43.40 -15.90 42.20
C SER A 13 -43.56 -14.42 42.57
N ARG A 14 -42.49 -13.64 42.42
CA ARG A 14 -42.59 -12.17 42.41
C ARG A 14 -42.90 -11.72 40.99
N GLY A 15 -44.06 -11.11 40.79
CA GLY A 15 -44.44 -10.52 39.51
C GLY A 15 -43.52 -9.37 39.14
N PHE A 16 -43.19 -9.28 37.84
CA PHE A 16 -42.35 -8.25 37.27
C PHE A 16 -43.04 -6.88 37.41
N THR A 17 -42.36 -5.89 37.98
CA THR A 17 -42.96 -4.56 38.15
C THR A 17 -42.84 -3.74 36.86
N LEU A 18 -43.83 -2.88 36.57
CA LEU A 18 -43.83 -2.04 35.37
C LEU A 18 -42.61 -1.08 35.35
N LEU A 19 -42.14 -0.68 36.53
CA LEU A 19 -40.93 0.10 36.72
C LEU A 19 -39.66 -0.66 36.31
N GLU A 20 -39.57 -1.95 36.64
CA GLU A 20 -38.42 -2.80 36.30
C GLU A 20 -38.33 -3.04 34.79
N LEU A 21 -39.48 -3.16 34.11
CA LEU A 21 -39.54 -3.23 32.65
C LEU A 21 -39.09 -1.91 31.99
N LEU A 22 -39.53 -0.77 32.51
CA LEU A 22 -39.13 0.54 32.00
C LEU A 22 -37.62 0.76 32.14
N LEU A 23 -37.05 0.39 33.30
CA LEU A 23 -35.61 0.45 33.54
C LEU A 23 -34.83 -0.49 32.61
N ALA A 24 -35.31 -1.73 32.42
CA ALA A 24 -34.68 -2.69 31.54
C ALA A 24 -34.64 -2.20 30.07
N VAL A 25 -35.75 -1.66 29.58
CA VAL A 25 -35.84 -1.12 28.20
C VAL A 25 -34.95 0.12 28.04
N GLY A 26 -34.91 1.01 29.03
CA GLY A 26 -34.03 2.18 29.00
C GLY A 26 -32.54 1.80 28.97
N LEU A 27 -32.14 0.83 29.79
CA LEU A 27 -30.78 0.31 29.79
C LEU A 27 -30.43 -0.40 28.47
N ALA A 28 -31.35 -1.20 27.92
CA ALA A 28 -31.14 -1.87 26.65
C ALA A 28 -30.94 -0.86 25.49
N ALA A 29 -31.76 0.20 25.44
CA ALA A 29 -31.63 1.26 24.44
C ALA A 29 -30.27 1.98 24.55
N LEU A 30 -29.83 2.28 25.77
CA LEU A 30 -28.53 2.91 26.02
C LEU A 30 -27.37 2.04 25.55
N VAL A 31 -27.39 0.75 25.89
CA VAL A 31 -26.36 -0.20 25.45
C VAL A 31 -26.30 -0.29 23.93
N LEU A 32 -27.46 -0.36 23.26
CA LEU A 32 -27.53 -0.43 21.79
C LEU A 32 -26.92 0.81 21.12
N VAL A 33 -27.20 2.01 21.61
CA VAL A 33 -26.66 3.25 21.04
C VAL A 33 -25.13 3.31 21.19
N VAL A 34 -24.61 2.92 22.35
CA VAL A 34 -23.18 2.88 22.62
C VAL A 34 -22.52 1.83 21.71
N SER A 35 -23.05 0.61 21.66
CA SER A 35 -22.54 -0.46 20.81
C SER A 35 -22.55 -0.09 19.32
N TYR A 36 -23.62 0.56 18.83
CA TYR A 36 -23.70 1.02 17.45
C TYR A 36 -22.62 2.08 17.12
N SER A 37 -22.37 3.01 18.04
CA SER A 37 -21.34 4.03 17.88
C SER A 37 -19.93 3.42 17.82
N PHE A 38 -19.65 2.45 18.69
CA PHE A 38 -18.38 1.70 18.65
C PHE A 38 -18.24 0.90 17.35
N PHE A 39 -19.30 0.23 16.90
CA PHE A 39 -19.26 -0.54 15.65
C PHE A 39 -19.01 0.36 14.43
N SER A 40 -19.69 1.51 14.35
CA SER A 40 -19.47 2.47 13.26
C SER A 40 -18.05 3.06 13.28
N PHE A 41 -17.49 3.30 14.46
CA PHE A 41 -16.10 3.71 14.62
C PHE A 41 -15.14 2.63 14.12
N VAL A 42 -15.31 1.38 14.56
CA VAL A 42 -14.48 0.24 14.14
C VAL A 42 -14.59 -0.02 12.63
N GLU A 43 -15.78 0.09 12.04
CA GLU A 43 -15.95 -0.07 10.59
C GLU A 43 -15.21 1.03 9.81
N LYS A 44 -15.32 2.28 10.24
CA LYS A 44 -14.58 3.40 9.63
C LYS A 44 -13.07 3.24 9.79
N SER A 45 -12.61 2.83 10.97
CA SER A 45 -11.19 2.54 11.23
C SER A 45 -10.70 1.34 10.42
N GLY A 46 -11.53 0.31 10.23
CA GLY A 46 -11.22 -0.86 9.43
C GLY A 46 -11.09 -0.52 7.95
N ARG A 47 -11.98 0.31 7.39
CA ARG A 47 -11.86 0.80 6.00
C ARG A 47 -10.60 1.64 5.81
N ALA A 48 -10.28 2.54 6.74
CA ALA A 48 -9.04 3.32 6.71
C ALA A 48 -7.77 2.45 6.88
N ALA A 49 -7.85 1.34 7.61
CA ALA A 49 -6.75 0.40 7.74
C ALA A 49 -6.56 -0.46 6.47
N VAL A 50 -7.65 -0.83 5.78
CA VAL A 50 -7.60 -1.56 4.50
C VAL A 50 -7.03 -0.67 3.39
N GLU A 51 -7.45 0.60 3.30
CA GLU A 51 -6.88 1.58 2.35
C GLU A 51 -5.38 1.83 2.59
N ASN A 52 -4.95 1.85 3.86
CA ASN A 52 -3.51 1.94 4.20
C ASN A 52 -2.75 0.62 3.97
N GLY A 53 -3.42 -0.52 4.10
CA GLY A 53 -2.83 -1.84 3.85
C GLY A 53 -2.42 -2.06 2.40
N GLU A 54 -3.19 -1.53 1.45
CA GLU A 54 -2.83 -1.53 0.03
C GLU A 54 -1.56 -0.70 -0.24
N LEU A 55 -1.46 0.50 0.34
CA LEU A 55 -0.25 1.33 0.27
C LEU A 55 0.97 0.60 0.88
N GLN A 56 0.80 -0.06 2.03
CA GLN A 56 1.87 -0.78 2.71
C GLN A 56 2.33 -2.04 1.95
N SER A 57 1.40 -2.72 1.26
CA SER A 57 1.70 -3.89 0.42
C SER A 57 2.53 -3.54 -0.82
N LEU A 58 2.52 -2.28 -1.27
CA LEU A 58 3.19 -1.81 -2.47
C LEU A 58 4.50 -1.07 -2.18
N VAL A 59 4.62 -0.43 -1.02
CA VAL A 59 5.88 0.15 -0.54
C VAL A 59 6.95 -0.92 -0.36
N SER A 60 6.56 -2.11 0.14
CA SER A 60 7.53 -3.17 0.45
C SER A 60 8.25 -3.73 -0.78
N PRO A 61 7.58 -4.14 -1.88
CA PRO A 61 8.27 -4.61 -3.09
C PRO A 61 9.15 -3.54 -3.75
N LEU A 62 8.67 -2.29 -3.82
CA LEU A 62 9.42 -1.19 -4.40
C LEU A 62 10.71 -0.92 -3.60
N PHE A 63 10.59 -0.89 -2.27
CA PHE A 63 11.72 -0.70 -1.38
C PHE A 63 12.75 -1.83 -1.51
N TYR A 64 12.31 -3.09 -1.61
CA TYR A 64 13.23 -4.21 -1.83
C TYR A 64 13.93 -4.17 -3.20
N LEU A 65 13.24 -3.76 -4.26
CA LEU A 65 13.87 -3.56 -5.57
C LEU A 65 14.94 -2.47 -5.51
N PHE A 66 14.62 -1.35 -4.86
CA PHE A 66 15.58 -0.26 -4.64
C PHE A 66 16.77 -0.71 -3.81
N LEU A 67 16.54 -1.36 -2.67
CA LEU A 67 17.61 -1.84 -1.79
C LEU A 67 18.54 -2.78 -2.53
N ARG A 68 17.99 -3.74 -3.29
CA ARG A 68 18.78 -4.68 -4.08
C ARG A 68 19.66 -3.95 -5.11
N ASP A 69 19.12 -2.92 -5.77
CA ASP A 69 19.89 -2.09 -6.70
C ASP A 69 21.00 -1.31 -6.00
N PHE A 70 20.75 -0.77 -4.80
CA PHE A 70 21.73 -0.03 -4.00
C PHE A 70 22.83 -0.93 -3.44
N GLU A 71 22.50 -2.12 -2.96
CA GLU A 71 23.46 -3.11 -2.46
C GLU A 71 24.39 -3.61 -3.57
N SER A 72 23.89 -3.68 -4.79
CA SER A 72 24.64 -4.12 -5.97
C SER A 72 25.33 -2.97 -6.73
N ILE A 73 25.45 -1.79 -6.12
CA ILE A 73 26.18 -0.67 -6.73
C ILE A 73 27.65 -1.02 -6.85
N ASN A 74 28.14 -0.93 -8.08
CA ASN A 74 29.55 -1.11 -8.38
C ASN A 74 30.20 0.26 -8.63
N THR A 75 30.89 0.78 -7.61
CA THR A 75 31.55 2.09 -7.67
C THR A 75 32.81 2.10 -8.55
N SER A 76 33.32 0.94 -8.97
CA SER A 76 34.48 0.86 -9.87
C SER A 76 34.21 1.43 -11.26
N TYR A 77 32.94 1.51 -11.68
CA TYR A 77 32.53 2.05 -12.98
C TYR A 77 32.11 3.52 -12.92
N GLY A 78 31.90 4.05 -11.72
CA GLY A 78 31.52 5.43 -11.51
C GLY A 78 30.81 5.62 -10.18
N SER A 79 30.94 6.82 -9.60
CA SER A 79 30.19 7.20 -8.42
C SER A 79 28.72 7.45 -8.77
N PRO A 80 27.79 7.19 -7.84
CA PRO A 80 26.39 7.58 -7.98
C PRO A 80 26.27 9.08 -8.24
N LYS A 81 25.51 9.46 -9.26
CA LYS A 81 25.22 10.84 -9.64
C LYS A 81 23.80 11.17 -9.25
N VAL A 82 23.64 12.30 -8.58
CA VAL A 82 22.34 12.81 -8.15
C VAL A 82 22.17 14.17 -8.80
N LEU A 83 21.21 14.29 -9.71
CA LEU A 83 20.85 15.58 -10.28
C LEU A 83 19.64 16.14 -9.54
N LYS A 84 19.81 17.34 -9.01
CA LYS A 84 18.73 18.14 -8.42
C LYS A 84 18.40 19.30 -9.35
N ASP A 85 17.14 19.70 -9.32
CA ASP A 85 16.65 20.88 -10.02
C ASP A 85 17.06 22.17 -9.27
N VAL A 86 16.80 23.33 -9.89
CA VAL A 86 17.07 24.67 -9.32
C VAL A 86 16.38 24.86 -7.97
N ASP A 87 15.22 24.24 -7.79
CA ASP A 87 14.43 24.25 -6.54
C ASP A 87 14.93 23.26 -5.48
N GLY A 88 16.03 22.55 -5.74
CA GLY A 88 16.58 21.52 -4.85
C GLY A 88 15.84 20.17 -4.91
N ASN A 89 14.80 20.06 -5.72
CA ASN A 89 14.04 18.82 -5.94
C ASN A 89 14.88 17.79 -6.70
N LEU A 90 14.76 16.51 -6.35
CA LEU A 90 15.48 15.44 -7.04
C LEU A 90 14.91 15.24 -8.45
N LYS A 91 15.75 15.43 -9.48
CA LYS A 91 15.37 15.23 -10.89
C LYS A 91 15.63 13.78 -11.30
N TRP A 92 16.83 13.27 -11.04
CA TRP A 92 17.16 11.85 -11.24
C TRP A 92 18.37 11.41 -10.42
N ILE A 93 18.46 10.10 -10.20
CA ILE A 93 19.63 9.41 -9.62
C ILE A 93 20.14 8.42 -10.65
N GLU A 94 21.45 8.42 -10.90
CA GLU A 94 22.10 7.50 -11.84
C GLU A 94 23.26 6.79 -11.15
N PHE A 95 23.36 5.47 -11.30
CA PHE A 95 24.44 4.66 -10.77
C PHE A 95 24.69 3.41 -11.61
N PHE A 96 25.81 2.75 -11.37
CA PHE A 96 26.14 1.48 -12.01
C PHE A 96 25.86 0.33 -11.05
N THR A 97 25.15 -0.68 -11.53
CA THR A 97 24.74 -1.85 -10.73
C THR A 97 24.95 -3.15 -11.51
N GLU A 98 25.18 -4.23 -10.78
CA GLU A 98 25.19 -5.60 -11.28
C GLU A 98 23.78 -6.21 -11.40
N ASN A 99 22.76 -5.57 -10.79
CA ASN A 99 21.37 -6.02 -10.82
C ASN A 99 20.61 -5.47 -12.03
N CYS A 100 20.94 -6.02 -13.20
CA CYS A 100 20.33 -5.65 -14.47
C CYS A 100 19.22 -6.63 -14.88
N TYR A 101 18.06 -6.13 -15.25
CA TYR A 101 16.91 -6.92 -15.67
C TYR A 101 16.99 -7.33 -17.13
N TYR A 102 17.49 -6.44 -18.00
CA TYR A 102 17.52 -6.67 -19.45
C TYR A 102 18.90 -6.96 -20.00
N PHE A 103 19.95 -6.59 -19.27
CA PHE A 103 21.34 -6.74 -19.72
C PHE A 103 22.11 -7.71 -18.82
N LYS A 104 23.05 -8.46 -19.40
CA LYS A 104 23.97 -9.30 -18.60
C LYS A 104 25.18 -8.47 -18.15
N GLY A 105 25.59 -8.64 -16.90
CA GLY A 105 26.73 -7.96 -16.31
C GLY A 105 26.31 -6.63 -15.67
N ILE A 106 27.12 -5.59 -15.85
CA ILE A 106 26.91 -4.29 -15.23
C ILE A 106 26.15 -3.37 -16.20
N CYS A 107 25.18 -2.64 -15.67
CA CYS A 107 24.41 -1.65 -16.39
C CYS A 107 24.36 -0.34 -15.61
N ARG A 108 24.12 0.74 -16.35
CA ARG A 108 23.84 2.05 -15.78
C ARG A 108 22.34 2.15 -15.58
N VAL A 109 21.90 2.38 -14.36
CA VAL A 109 20.50 2.53 -14.00
C VAL A 109 20.23 3.97 -13.64
N ARG A 110 19.12 4.51 -14.15
CA ARG A 110 18.63 5.85 -13.85
C ARG A 110 17.22 5.79 -13.30
N TYR A 111 17.03 6.37 -12.13
CA TYR A 111 15.74 6.57 -11.51
C TYR A 111 15.28 8.02 -11.67
N TRP A 112 14.05 8.20 -12.12
CA TRP A 112 13.48 9.53 -12.34
C TRP A 112 11.96 9.50 -12.21
N ILE A 113 11.36 10.67 -11.97
CA ILE A 113 9.90 10.79 -11.81
C ILE A 113 9.31 11.38 -13.08
N TYR A 114 8.42 10.63 -13.72
CA TYR A 114 7.61 11.12 -14.83
C TYR A 114 6.28 11.65 -14.31
N LYS A 115 5.92 12.88 -14.68
CA LYS A 115 4.65 13.51 -14.28
C LYS A 115 3.76 13.68 -15.51
N SER A 116 2.54 13.16 -15.45
CA SER A 116 1.53 13.30 -16.51
C SER A 116 0.15 13.49 -15.89
N GLU A 117 -0.57 14.54 -16.30
CA GLU A 117 -1.99 14.83 -15.99
C GLU A 117 -2.51 14.35 -14.61
N GLY A 118 -1.80 14.71 -13.53
CA GLY A 118 -2.20 14.41 -12.15
C GLY A 118 -1.61 13.13 -11.54
N HIS A 119 -0.86 12.35 -12.32
CA HIS A 119 -0.17 11.14 -11.87
C HIS A 119 1.35 11.30 -11.95
N SER A 120 2.04 10.82 -10.93
CA SER A 120 3.50 10.70 -10.91
C SER A 120 3.91 9.25 -10.92
N TRP A 121 4.76 8.88 -11.87
CA TRP A 121 5.30 7.54 -12.05
C TRP A 121 6.78 7.54 -11.73
N LEU A 122 7.21 6.57 -10.94
CA LEU A 122 8.64 6.33 -10.76
C LEU A 122 9.12 5.44 -11.90
N VAL A 123 10.09 5.91 -12.66
CA VAL A 123 10.63 5.19 -13.82
C VAL A 123 12.05 4.78 -13.52
N ARG A 124 12.34 3.50 -13.82
CA ARG A 124 13.68 2.92 -13.77
C ARG A 124 14.13 2.65 -15.20
N SER A 125 15.15 3.38 -15.64
CA SER A 125 15.73 3.25 -16.97
C SER A 125 17.05 2.48 -16.89
N GLU A 126 17.20 1.43 -17.69
CA GLU A 126 18.45 0.68 -17.82
C GLU A 126 19.20 1.03 -19.11
N PHE A 127 20.50 1.22 -19.00
CA PHE A 127 21.39 1.45 -20.12
C PHE A 127 22.52 0.42 -20.10
N ARG A 128 22.79 -0.18 -21.26
CA ARG A 128 23.97 -1.03 -21.44
C ARG A 128 25.24 -0.19 -21.21
N LEU A 129 26.25 -0.80 -20.59
CA LEU A 129 27.57 -0.17 -20.45
C LEU A 129 28.08 0.27 -21.83
N ASN A 130 28.54 1.53 -21.92
CA ASN A 130 29.02 2.18 -23.16
C ASN A 130 27.99 2.42 -24.27
N SER A 131 26.68 2.28 -23.99
CA SER A 131 25.65 2.70 -24.94
C SER A 131 25.45 4.23 -24.90
N THR A 132 25.59 4.88 -26.05
CA THR A 132 25.07 6.23 -26.31
C THR A 132 23.60 6.20 -26.77
N GLY A 133 23.05 5.02 -27.03
CA GLY A 133 21.67 4.82 -27.47
C GLY A 133 20.63 4.89 -26.35
N ARG A 134 19.36 4.82 -26.75
CA ARG A 134 18.20 4.86 -25.84
C ARG A 134 18.23 3.68 -24.86
N GLY A 135 17.96 3.98 -23.59
CA GLY A 135 17.80 2.98 -22.53
C GLY A 135 16.45 2.27 -22.63
N ILE A 136 16.28 1.22 -21.83
CA ILE A 136 15.00 0.55 -21.65
C ILE A 136 14.35 1.14 -20.41
N ASP A 137 13.21 1.80 -20.59
CA ASP A 137 12.46 2.44 -19.52
C ASP A 137 11.41 1.48 -18.96
N PHE A 138 11.41 1.32 -17.64
CA PHE A 138 10.44 0.52 -16.93
C PHE A 138 9.68 1.38 -15.90
N PRO A 139 8.38 1.62 -16.09
CA PRO A 139 7.57 2.27 -15.07
C PRO A 139 7.42 1.31 -13.88
N LEU A 140 7.88 1.73 -12.72
CA LEU A 140 7.66 1.04 -11.45
C LEU A 140 6.23 1.34 -10.99
N LEU A 141 5.30 0.67 -11.64
CA LEU A 141 3.88 0.74 -11.34
C LEU A 141 3.59 -0.01 -10.03
N LEU A 142 2.95 0.70 -9.10
CA LEU A 142 2.20 0.17 -7.97
C LEU A 142 1.09 -0.74 -8.52
N GLY A 143 1.39 -2.02 -8.73
CA GLY A 143 0.44 -3.02 -9.26
C GLY A 143 0.90 -3.62 -10.59
N PHE A 144 1.46 -4.83 -10.50
CA PHE A 144 1.60 -5.86 -11.54
C PHE A 144 1.18 -5.49 -12.98
N LEU A 145 2.15 -5.38 -13.90
CA LEU A 145 2.31 -6.25 -15.09
C LEU A 145 3.25 -5.60 -16.12
N ALA A 146 4.50 -6.07 -16.13
CA ALA A 146 5.48 -5.81 -17.18
C ALA A 146 5.06 -6.33 -18.58
N SER A 147 3.93 -7.03 -18.70
CA SER A 147 3.47 -7.65 -19.95
C SER A 147 2.42 -6.83 -20.71
N ALA A 148 1.75 -5.84 -20.08
CA ALA A 148 0.76 -5.00 -20.76
C ALA A 148 1.38 -3.77 -21.47
N PHE A 149 2.54 -3.31 -21.00
CA PHE A 149 3.19 -2.11 -21.54
C PHE A 149 3.86 -2.30 -22.91
N LEU A 150 4.10 -3.54 -23.34
CA LEU A 150 4.64 -3.82 -24.67
C LEU A 150 3.60 -3.69 -25.80
N ASN A 151 2.30 -3.62 -25.48
CA ASN A 151 1.21 -3.61 -26.47
C ASN A 151 0.33 -2.35 -26.46
N SER A 152 0.61 -1.34 -25.63
CA SER A 152 -0.17 -0.09 -25.67
C SER A 152 0.43 0.92 -26.66
N PRO A 153 -0.30 1.33 -27.71
CA PRO A 153 0.18 2.29 -28.70
C PRO A 153 0.36 3.71 -28.14
N GLU A 154 -0.19 4.04 -26.97
CA GLU A 154 0.01 5.36 -26.34
C GLU A 154 1.41 5.52 -25.74
N VAL A 155 2.05 4.42 -25.32
CA VAL A 155 3.45 4.42 -24.86
C VAL A 155 4.41 4.51 -26.06
N ALA A 156 3.96 4.14 -27.26
CA ALA A 156 4.72 4.45 -28.48
C ALA A 156 4.83 5.96 -28.73
N GLY A 157 3.96 6.78 -28.12
CA GLY A 157 4.07 8.25 -28.10
C GLY A 157 5.17 8.78 -27.16
N LEU A 158 5.55 8.03 -26.13
CA LEU A 158 6.73 8.32 -25.29
C LEU A 158 8.06 8.02 -26.00
N ARG A 159 8.03 7.41 -27.20
CA ARG A 159 9.22 7.31 -28.08
C ARG A 159 9.66 8.66 -28.68
N GLY A 160 8.90 9.73 -28.46
CA GLY A 160 9.07 11.01 -29.17
C GLY A 160 9.17 12.28 -28.31
N LEU A 161 9.25 12.20 -26.98
CA LEU A 161 9.38 13.40 -26.12
C LEU A 161 10.75 13.45 -25.43
N GLY A 162 11.78 13.62 -26.25
CA GLY A 162 13.16 13.79 -25.80
C GLY A 162 14.00 14.59 -26.78
N GLU A 163 13.49 15.76 -27.20
CA GLU A 163 14.14 16.94 -27.81
C GLU A 163 13.23 18.10 -27.35
N ASP A 164 13.64 19.14 -26.62
CA ASP A 164 14.90 19.91 -26.63
C ASP A 164 15.52 20.14 -25.23
#